data_AF-A0A2E8NTD1-F1
#
_entry.id   AF-A0A2E8NTD1-F1
#
_cell.length_a   1.000
_cell.length_b   1.000
_cell.length_c   1.000
_cell.angle_alpha   90.00
_cell.angle_beta   90.00
_cell.angle_gamma   90.00
#
_symmetry.space_group_name_H-M   'P 1'
#
loop_
_entity.id
_entity.type
_entity.pdbx_description
1 polymer ?
#
loop_
_entity_poly.entity_id
_entity_poly.type
_entity_poly.pdbx_seq_one_letter_code
_entity_poly.pdbx_strand_id
1 'polypeptide(L)' 'LFVHKSQVEGEIRDGDSVEFEVGEGPKGPNAINVSKVE' A
#
# COMPACT_ATOMS: atom_id res chain seq x y z
N LEU A 1 -7.77 -0.55 5.54
CA LEU A 1 -7.53 -0.19 4.13
C LEU A 1 -6.92 -1.41 3.44
N PHE A 2 -7.38 -1.78 2.24
CA PHE A 2 -6.82 -2.94 1.51
C PHE A 2 -5.73 -2.49 0.55
N VAL A 3 -4.71 -3.34 0.33
CA VAL A 3 -3.65 -3.13 -0.64
C VAL A 3 -3.64 -4.28 -1.64
N HIS A 4 -3.44 -3.97 -2.91
CA HIS A 4 -3.18 -4.97 -3.93
C HIS A 4 -1.67 -5.08 -4.15
N LYS A 5 -1.12 -6.28 -4.36
CA LYS A 5 0.34 -6.48 -4.51
C LYS A 5 0.98 -5.63 -5.61
N SER A 6 0.21 -5.24 -6.63
CA SER A 6 0.69 -4.38 -7.71
C SER A 6 0.90 -2.92 -7.30
N GLN A 7 0.42 -2.54 -6.12
CA GLN A 7 0.57 -1.21 -5.54
C GLN A 7 1.74 -1.16 -4.55
N VAL A 8 2.44 -2.27 -4.34
CA VAL A 8 3.59 -2.35 -3.43
C VAL A 8 4.87 -2.21 -4.24
N GLU A 9 5.70 -1.25 -3.87
CA GLU A 9 7.04 -1.06 -4.42
C GLU A 9 8.08 -1.71 -3.52
N GLY A 10 8.90 -2.59 -4.09
CA GLY A 10 9.97 -3.28 -3.37
C GLY A 10 9.49 -4.40 -2.44
N GLU A 11 10.28 -4.69 -1.41
CA GLU A 11 9.97 -5.69 -0.38
C GLU A 11 9.50 -5.01 0.90
N ILE A 12 8.33 -5.41 1.39
CA ILE A 12 7.79 -5.02 2.69
C ILE A 12 7.67 -6.29 3.52
N ARG A 13 8.10 -6.21 4.79
CA ARG A 13 8.06 -7.33 5.74
C ARG A 13 7.19 -6.98 6.93
N ASP A 14 6.79 -8.00 7.67
CA ASP A 14 6.02 -7.84 8.89
C ASP A 14 6.77 -6.93 9.88
N GLY A 15 6.09 -5.89 10.34
CA GLY A 15 6.66 -4.89 11.26
C GLY A 15 7.25 -3.65 10.57
N ASP A 16 7.35 -3.63 9.24
CA ASP A 16 7.79 -2.43 8.53
C ASP A 16 6.73 -1.31 8.60
N SER A 17 7.20 -0.09 8.81
CA SER A 17 6.36 1.11 8.63
C SER A 17 6.29 1.45 7.16
N VAL A 18 5.11 1.80 6.67
CA VAL A 18 4.86 2.06 5.25
C VAL A 18 4.10 3.36 5.08
N GLU A 19 4.37 4.05 3.97
CA GLU A 19 3.59 5.17 3.48
C GLU A 19 2.74 4.72 2.30
N PHE A 20 1.60 5.38 2.12
CA PHE A 20 0.66 5.10 1.04
C PHE A 20 -0.28 6.28 0.85
N GLU A 21 -0.92 6.30 -0.32
CA GLU A 21 -2.02 7.20 -0.62
C GLU A 21 -3.35 6.43 -0.64
N VAL A 22 -4.45 7.12 -0.37
CA VAL A 22 -5.79 6.53 -0.46
C VAL A 22 -6.36 6.80 -1.85
N GLY A 23 -6.59 5.73 -2.60
CA GLY A 23 -7.30 5.75 -3.87
C GLY A 23 -8.72 5.19 -3.76
N GLU A 24 -9.53 5.38 -4.80
CA GLU A 24 -10.81 4.70 -4.97
C GLU A 24 -10.68 3.54 -5.96
N GLY A 25 -11.15 2.35 -5.56
CA GLY A 25 -11.19 1.17 -6.41
C GLY A 25 -12.59 0.55 -6.50
N PRO A 26 -12.78 -0.48 -7.34
CA PRO A 26 -14.09 -1.12 -7.56
C PRO A 26 -14.76 -1.70 -6.31
N LYS A 27 -14.00 -1.87 -5.21
CA LYS A 27 -14.47 -2.41 -3.92
C LYS A 27 -14.39 -1.37 -2.79
N GLY A 28 -14.32 -0.08 -3.15
CA GLY A 28 -14.12 1.02 -2.21
C GLY A 28 -12.66 1.44 -2.06
N PRO A 29 -12.32 2.17 -0.97
CA PRO A 29 -11.01 2.77 -0.80
C PRO A 29 -9.88 1.73 -0.69
N ASN A 30 -8.76 1.98 -1.37
CA ASN A 30 -7.57 1.14 -1.32
C ASN A 30 -6.30 1.95 -1.12
N ALA A 31 -5.25 1.29 -0.62
CA ALA A 31 -3.91 1.85 -0.57
C ALA A 31 -3.28 1.75 -1.98
N ILE A 32 -2.75 2.86 -2.47
CA ILE A 32 -1.98 2.96 -3.70
C ILE A 32 -0.60 3.56 -3.39
N ASN A 33 0.36 3.37 -4.30
CA ASN A 33 1.73 3.88 -4.17
C ASN A 33 2.35 3.52 -2.80
N VAL A 34 2.31 2.23 -2.45
CA VAL A 34 2.74 1.74 -1.13
C VAL A 34 4.24 1.45 -1.13
N SER A 35 4.97 2.14 -0.25
CA SER A 35 6.41 1.99 -0.06
C SER A 35 6.76 1.92 1.42
N LYS A 36 7.93 1.37 1.73
CA LYS A 36 8.46 1.36 3.10
C LYS A 36 8.96 2.76 3.48
N VAL A 37 8.64 3.20 4.70
CA VAL A 37 9.21 4.41 5.30
C VAL A 37 10.60 4.06 5.85
N GLU A 38 11.59 4.90 5.57
CA GLU A 38 12.93 4.81 6.17
C GLU A 38 12.97 5.23 7.65
#